data_AF-A0A831URK7-F1
#
_entry.id   AF-A0A831URK7-F1
#
_cell.length_a   1.000
_cell.length_b   1.000
_cell.length_c   1.000
_cell.angle_alpha   90.00
_cell.angle_beta   90.00
_cell.angle_gamma   90.00
#
_symmetry.space_group_name_H-M   'P 1'
#
loop_
_entity.id
_entity.type
_entity.pdbx_description
1 polymer ?
#
loop_
_entity_poly.entity_id
_entity_poly.type
_entity_poly.pdbx_seq_one_letter_code
_entity_poly.pdbx_strand_id
1 'polypeptide(L)'
;MAKKSRRERARERQKLVRELERLAALEPGGAPDRPIDVDTPAIVEPRAVAQPCPICEGSLKLEEHAATEIDGTRLRVATVACTSCGTRRRRYFRLAGPTLH
;
A
#
# COMPACT_ATOMS: atom_id res chain seq x y z
N MET A 1 6.17 -16.34 -36.24
CA MET A 1 6.21 -16.91 -34.87
C MET A 1 6.30 -15.82 -33.78
N ALA A 2 5.30 -14.93 -33.65
CA ALA A 2 5.38 -13.76 -32.75
C ALA A 2 4.40 -13.77 -31.55
N LYS A 3 3.42 -14.69 -31.52
CA LYS A 3 2.41 -14.78 -30.43
C LYS A 3 2.95 -15.40 -29.14
N LYS A 4 3.99 -16.25 -29.22
CA LYS A 4 4.55 -16.96 -28.05
C LYS A 4 5.29 -16.00 -27.11
N SER A 5 6.09 -15.08 -27.66
CA SER A 5 6.89 -14.15 -26.85
C SER A 5 6.04 -13.10 -26.11
N ARG A 6 4.92 -12.63 -26.69
CA ARG A 6 4.02 -11.69 -25.98
C ARG A 6 3.37 -12.32 -24.75
N ARG A 7 2.98 -13.60 -24.83
CA ARG A 7 2.38 -14.33 -23.71
C ARG A 7 3.42 -14.66 -22.63
N GLU A 8 4.63 -15.04 -23.03
CA GLU A 8 5.73 -15.31 -22.10
C GLU A 8 6.13 -14.05 -21.33
N ARG A 9 6.33 -12.91 -22.02
CA ARG A 9 6.61 -11.61 -21.38
C ARG A 9 5.50 -11.17 -20.44
N ALA A 10 4.24 -11.40 -20.81
CA ALA A 10 3.11 -11.08 -19.93
C ALA A 10 3.13 -11.90 -18.63
N ARG A 11 3.48 -13.19 -18.71
CA ARG A 11 3.60 -14.07 -17.53
C ARG A 11 4.76 -13.65 -16.64
N GLU A 12 5.91 -13.32 -17.23
CA GLU A 12 7.09 -12.85 -16.51
C GLU A 12 6.79 -11.54 -15.76
N ARG A 13 6.14 -10.59 -16.45
CA ARG A 13 5.67 -9.35 -15.81
C ARG A 13 4.70 -9.63 -14.67
N GLN A 14 3.76 -10.56 -14.83
CA GLN A 14 2.83 -10.94 -13.76
C GLN A 14 3.56 -11.54 -12.54
N LYS A 15 4.60 -12.36 -12.76
CA LYS A 15 5.41 -12.91 -11.67
C LYS A 15 6.14 -11.79 -10.92
N LEU A 16 6.80 -10.89 -11.66
CA LEU A 16 7.51 -9.76 -11.07
C LEU A 16 6.56 -8.88 -10.24
N VAL A 17 5.38 -8.54 -10.76
CA VAL A 17 4.38 -7.76 -10.01
C VAL A 17 4.00 -8.45 -8.71
N ARG A 18 3.74 -9.76 -8.73
CA ARG A 18 3.39 -10.52 -7.51
C ARG A 18 4.53 -10.54 -6.49
N GLU A 19 5.78 -10.63 -6.94
CA GLU A 19 6.94 -10.59 -6.06
C GLU A 19 7.11 -9.20 -5.41
N LEU A 20 6.95 -8.13 -6.19
CA LEU A 20 6.97 -6.76 -5.68
C LEU A 20 5.82 -6.49 -4.70
N GLU A 21 4.61 -7.00 -4.96
CA GLU A 21 3.49 -6.91 -4.01
C GLU A 21 3.78 -7.63 -2.70
N ARG A 22 4.41 -8.81 -2.76
CA ARG A 22 4.83 -9.55 -1.55
C ARG A 22 5.88 -8.78 -0.77
N LEU A 23 6.87 -8.20 -1.42
CA LEU A 23 7.86 -7.35 -0.75
C LEU A 23 7.20 -6.12 -0.11
N ALA A 24 6.29 -5.46 -0.83
CA ALA A 24 5.57 -4.30 -0.33
C ALA A 24 4.64 -4.61 0.86
N ALA A 25 4.17 -5.85 0.99
CA ALA A 25 3.39 -6.29 2.16
C ALA A 25 4.27 -6.47 3.42
N LEU A 26 5.57 -6.70 3.24
CA LEU A 26 6.53 -6.79 4.34
C LEU A 26 6.99 -5.40 4.82
N GLU A 27 6.78 -4.35 4.04
CA GLU A 27 7.11 -2.99 4.45
C GLU A 27 6.19 -2.46 5.57
N PRO A 28 6.64 -1.46 6.35
CA PRO A 28 5.76 -0.74 7.26
C PRO A 28 4.53 -0.20 6.53
N GLY A 29 3.36 -0.47 7.09
CA GLY A 29 2.05 -0.14 6.55
C GLY A 29 1.58 -1.04 5.41
N GLY A 30 2.38 -2.04 5.03
CA GLY A 30 2.07 -3.01 3.98
C GLY A 30 1.02 -4.05 4.38
N ALA A 31 0.87 -4.29 5.69
CA ALA A 31 -0.06 -5.27 6.24
C ALA A 31 -0.62 -4.80 7.61
N PRO A 32 -1.79 -5.32 8.04
CA PRO A 32 -2.43 -4.90 9.30
C PRO A 32 -1.58 -5.18 10.54
N ASP A 33 -0.78 -6.24 10.54
CA ASP A 33 0.16 -6.63 11.59
C ASP A 33 1.42 -5.77 11.64
N ARG A 34 1.65 -4.95 10.60
CA ARG A 34 2.76 -4.03 10.47
C ARG A 34 2.27 -2.60 10.20
N PRO A 35 1.40 -2.01 11.04
CA PRO A 35 0.89 -0.68 10.76
C PRO A 35 2.01 0.37 10.97
N ILE A 36 1.91 1.49 10.26
CA ILE A 36 2.75 2.67 10.52
C ILE A 36 2.14 3.42 11.70
N ASP A 37 2.93 3.64 12.75
CA ASP A 37 2.49 4.45 13.88
C ASP A 37 2.51 5.95 13.50
N VAL A 38 1.42 6.64 13.81
CA VAL A 38 1.22 8.08 13.57
C VAL A 38 0.55 8.72 14.77
N ASP A 39 0.91 9.98 15.05
CA ASP A 39 0.38 10.68 16.24
C ASP A 39 -1.06 11.15 16.04
N THR A 40 -1.44 11.45 14.79
CA THR A 40 -2.76 11.99 14.48
C THR A 40 -3.36 11.37 13.21
N PRO A 41 -4.70 11.27 13.13
CA PRO A 41 -5.38 10.82 11.90
C PRO A 41 -5.10 11.72 10.69
N ALA A 42 -4.82 13.01 10.90
CA ALA A 42 -4.58 13.98 9.82
C ALA A 42 -3.31 13.68 9.01
N ILE A 43 -2.34 12.96 9.59
CA ILE A 43 -1.08 12.60 8.93
C ILE A 43 -1.22 11.37 8.03
N VAL A 44 -2.30 10.58 8.18
CA VAL A 44 -2.53 9.34 7.44
C VAL A 44 -2.55 9.58 5.93
N GLU A 45 -3.35 10.53 5.45
CA GLU A 45 -3.51 10.76 4.02
C GLU A 45 -2.23 11.30 3.37
N PRO A 46 -1.56 12.35 3.92
CA PRO A 46 -0.28 12.80 3.39
C PRO A 46 0.78 11.70 3.36
N ARG A 47 0.92 10.89 4.42
CA ARG A 47 1.87 9.77 4.43
C ARG A 47 1.50 8.67 3.44
N ALA A 48 0.21 8.38 3.29
CA ALA A 48 -0.27 7.35 2.38
C ALA A 48 0.04 7.67 0.91
N VAL A 49 -0.02 8.94 0.50
CA VAL A 49 0.29 9.36 -0.88
C VAL A 49 1.77 9.69 -1.11
N ALA A 50 2.53 9.99 -0.05
CA ALA A 50 3.94 10.37 -0.16
C ALA A 50 4.86 9.22 -0.59
N GLN A 51 4.55 7.96 -0.24
CA GLN A 51 5.38 6.86 -0.72
C GLN A 51 4.98 6.45 -2.14
N PRO A 52 5.96 6.16 -3.02
CA PRO A 52 5.70 5.81 -4.41
C PRO A 52 5.01 4.44 -4.56
N CYS A 53 4.52 4.17 -5.77
CA CYS A 53 4.03 2.85 -6.14
C CYS A 53 5.18 1.83 -6.10
N PRO A 54 5.05 0.69 -5.38
CA PRO A 54 6.12 -0.32 -5.32
C PRO A 54 6.33 -1.07 -6.65
N ILE A 55 5.42 -0.88 -7.62
CA ILE A 55 5.45 -1.57 -8.92
C ILE A 55 6.12 -0.74 -10.01
N CYS A 56 5.83 0.56 -10.05
CA CYS A 56 6.27 1.44 -11.13
C CYS A 56 6.82 2.79 -10.65
N GLU A 57 6.99 2.95 -9.34
CA GLU A 57 7.50 4.16 -8.67
C GLU A 57 6.68 5.44 -8.90
N GLY A 58 5.53 5.32 -9.55
CA GLY A 58 4.64 6.43 -9.85
C GLY A 58 3.89 6.96 -8.62
N SER A 59 3.27 8.11 -8.78
CA SER A 59 2.47 8.75 -7.73
C SER A 59 1.22 7.95 -7.38
N LEU A 60 0.83 8.05 -6.12
CA LEU A 60 -0.38 7.44 -5.59
C LEU A 60 -1.43 8.52 -5.31
N LYS A 61 -2.69 8.20 -5.57
CA LYS A 61 -3.83 8.99 -5.12
C LYS A 61 -4.57 8.24 -4.02
N LEU A 62 -5.10 8.97 -3.05
CA LEU A 62 -6.04 8.42 -2.07
C LEU A 62 -7.37 8.14 -2.77
N GLU A 63 -7.90 6.94 -2.58
CA GLU A 63 -9.27 6.58 -2.98
C GLU A 63 -10.21 6.57 -1.77
N GLU A 64 -9.73 6.12 -0.61
CA GLU A 64 -10.53 6.02 0.60
C GLU A 64 -9.66 6.11 1.85
N HIS A 65 -10.17 6.72 2.92
CA HIS A 65 -9.58 6.69 4.26
C HIS A 65 -10.66 6.32 5.27
N ALA A 66 -10.51 5.15 5.88
CA ALA A 66 -11.46 4.61 6.85
C ALA A 66 -10.77 4.24 8.17
N ALA A 67 -11.54 4.22 9.26
CA ALA A 67 -11.12 3.55 10.50
C ALA A 67 -11.74 2.16 10.51
N THR A 68 -10.91 1.12 10.66
CA THR A 68 -11.35 -0.27 10.64
C THR A 68 -10.76 -1.00 11.83
N GLU A 69 -11.56 -1.85 12.46
CA GLU A 69 -11.07 -2.77 13.48
C GLU A 69 -10.61 -4.06 12.81
N ILE A 70 -9.33 -4.41 12.99
CA ILE A 70 -8.71 -5.62 12.44
C ILE A 70 -8.02 -6.34 13.60
N ASP A 71 -8.39 -7.59 13.85
CA ASP A 71 -7.86 -8.41 14.94
C ASP A 71 -7.88 -7.70 16.32
N GLY A 72 -8.98 -7.01 16.61
CA GLY A 72 -9.18 -6.25 17.86
C GLY A 72 -8.37 -4.95 17.95
N THR A 73 -7.65 -4.56 16.90
CA THR A 73 -6.90 -3.30 16.83
C THR A 73 -7.59 -2.31 15.91
N ARG A 74 -7.84 -1.09 16.40
CA ARG A 74 -8.38 0.00 15.57
C ARG A 74 -7.27 0.61 14.71
N LEU A 75 -7.34 0.40 13.41
CA LEU A 75 -6.40 0.91 12.42
C LEU A 75 -7.06 1.97 11.54
N ARG A 76 -6.25 2.92 11.07
CA ARG A 76 -6.60 3.81 9.97
C ARG A 76 -6.11 3.15 8.68
N VAL A 77 -7.04 2.87 7.78
CA VAL A 77 -6.78 2.21 6.51
C VAL A 77 -6.94 3.23 5.40
N ALA A 78 -5.85 3.48 4.68
CA ALA A 78 -5.85 4.31 3.47
C ALA A 78 -5.79 3.41 2.24
N THR A 79 -6.85 3.41 1.44
CA THR A 79 -6.85 2.78 0.11
C THR A 79 -6.26 3.78 -0.88
N VAL A 80 -5.20 3.38 -1.56
CA VAL A 80 -4.51 4.20 -2.54
C VAL A 80 -4.41 3.48 -3.88
N ALA A 81 -4.46 4.25 -4.96
CA ALA A 81 -4.31 3.76 -6.33
C ALA A 81 -3.18 4.50 -7.04
N CYS A 82 -2.36 3.77 -7.80
CA CYS A 82 -1.35 4.39 -8.64
C CYS A 82 -1.98 5.10 -9.84
N THR A 83 -1.60 6.36 -10.07
CA THR A 83 -2.10 7.13 -11.22
C THR A 83 -1.45 6.69 -12.54
N SER A 84 -0.32 5.98 -12.51
CA SER A 84 0.41 5.53 -13.69
C SER A 84 0.08 4.09 -14.11
N CYS A 85 0.10 3.14 -13.16
CA CYS A 85 -0.13 1.72 -13.47
C CYS A 85 -1.50 1.18 -13.01
N GLY A 86 -2.26 1.95 -12.23
CA GLY A 86 -3.60 1.56 -11.77
C GLY A 86 -3.63 0.57 -10.60
N THR A 87 -2.49 0.07 -10.12
CA THR A 87 -2.43 -0.85 -8.98
C THR A 87 -3.04 -0.20 -7.74
N ARG A 88 -3.93 -0.94 -7.07
CA ARG A 88 -4.59 -0.54 -5.83
C ARG A 88 -3.96 -1.27 -4.64
N ARG A 89 -3.75 -0.56 -3.54
CA ARG A 89 -3.29 -1.17 -2.28
C ARG A 89 -3.91 -0.48 -1.08
N ARG A 90 -4.00 -1.22 0.03
CA ARG A 90 -4.30 -0.67 1.34
C ARG A 90 -3.00 -0.37 2.06
N ARG A 91 -3.02 0.72 2.84
CA ARG A 91 -1.98 1.06 3.81
C ARG A 91 -2.58 1.15 5.19
N TYR A 92 -1.90 0.55 6.16
CA TYR A 92 -2.37 0.41 7.52
C TYR A 92 -1.58 1.34 8.43
N PHE A 93 -2.29 2.11 9.23
CA PHE A 93 -1.73 3.04 10.19
C PHE A 93 -2.37 2.81 11.55
N ARG A 94 -1.61 3.00 12.61
CA ARG A 94 -2.08 2.93 13.99
C ARG A 94 -1.86 4.28 14.64
N LEU A 95 -2.87 4.76 15.36
CA LEU A 95 -2.71 5.97 16.14
C LEU A 95 -1.88 5.62 17.38
N ALA A 96 -0.70 6.21 17.50
CA ALA A 96 -0.02 6.23 18.78
C ALA A 96 -0.93 7.00 19.74
N GLY A 97 -1.32 6.37 20.86
CA GLY A 97 -2.02 7.08 21.94
C GLY A 97 -1.17 8.27 22.40
N PRO A 98 -1.75 9.25 23.12
CA PRO A 98 -0.98 10.38 23.60
C PRO A 98 0.21 9.87 24.41
N THR A 99 1.42 10.06 23.88
CA THR A 99 2.66 9.88 24.62
C THR A 99 2.68 11.01 25.64
N LEU A 100 2.18 10.73 26.86
CA LEU A 100 2.39 11.60 28.00
C LEU A 100 3.90 11.58 28.29
N HIS A 101 4.60 12.63 27.84
CA HIS A 101 5.98 12.92 28.24
C HIS A 101 5.96 13.93 29.39
#